data_AF-A0A9D1AWQ2-F1
#
_entry.id   AF-A0A9D1AWQ2-F1
#
_cell.length_a   1.000
_cell.length_b   1.000
_cell.length_c   1.000
_cell.angle_alpha   90.00
_cell.angle_beta   90.00
_cell.angle_gamma   90.00
#
_symmetry.space_group_name_H-M   'P 1'
#
loop_
_entity.id
_entity.type
_entity.pdbx_description
1 polymer ?
#
loop_
_entity_poly.entity_id
_entity_poly.type
_entity_poly.pdbx_seq_one_letter_code
_entity_poly.pdbx_strand_id
1 'polypeptide(L)'
;MRVITGLGVLGIGLVGCGGAQLPSTADPLGEAVRIVSGVQGSPEVIGCGDVHIVVYGSADHHALIATIHGDLAADATTTGQPVLRQLPLPDADVDLRVVWGDHVSEPECNDVPSGATVIRGEALPISGNLELEVIPDGYGTVDFPTGHATLLLEDVVFEDPITGVQRTLQQLEAADVSIGWLPG
;
A
#
# COMPACT_ATOMS: atom_id res chain seq x y z
N MET A 1 -76.22 16.92 -34.10
CA MET A 1 -75.32 15.91 -33.51
C MET A 1 -73.92 16.14 -34.05
N ARG A 2 -72.92 16.08 -33.17
CA ARG A 2 -71.58 16.65 -33.31
C ARG A 2 -70.69 15.83 -34.26
N VAL A 3 -70.01 16.55 -35.17
CA VAL A 3 -68.77 16.15 -35.83
C VAL A 3 -67.61 16.61 -34.95
N ILE A 4 -66.71 15.72 -34.55
CA ILE A 4 -65.35 16.08 -34.08
C ILE A 4 -64.36 15.02 -34.59
N THR A 5 -63.64 15.40 -35.63
CA THR A 5 -62.35 14.88 -36.11
C THR A 5 -61.27 15.26 -35.09
N GLY A 6 -60.28 14.41 -34.81
CA GLY A 6 -59.18 14.83 -33.92
C GLY A 6 -58.02 13.85 -33.71
N LEU A 7 -56.97 14.08 -34.49
CA LEU A 7 -55.54 13.97 -34.16
C LEU A 7 -54.97 12.62 -33.72
N GLY A 8 -54.30 11.96 -34.68
CA GLY A 8 -53.21 11.03 -34.40
C GLY A 8 -51.97 11.79 -33.92
N VAL A 9 -51.45 11.39 -32.76
CA VAL A 9 -50.23 11.93 -32.17
C VAL A 9 -49.02 11.24 -32.80
N LEU A 10 -48.18 12.02 -33.48
CA LEU A 10 -46.84 11.61 -33.91
C LEU A 10 -45.97 11.37 -32.67
N GLY A 11 -45.51 10.14 -32.49
CA GLY A 11 -44.47 9.80 -31.51
C GLY A 11 -43.11 10.30 -31.99
N ILE A 12 -42.56 11.30 -31.28
CA ILE A 12 -41.17 11.73 -31.45
C ILE A 12 -40.30 10.74 -30.67
N GLY A 13 -39.57 9.90 -31.41
CA GLY A 13 -38.50 9.07 -30.86
C GLY A 13 -37.33 9.94 -30.43
N LEU A 14 -37.17 10.14 -29.13
CA LEU A 14 -35.94 10.67 -28.55
C LEU A 14 -34.86 9.60 -28.70
N VAL A 15 -33.95 9.83 -29.65
CA VAL A 15 -32.65 9.18 -29.71
C VAL A 15 -31.89 9.63 -28.46
N GLY A 16 -31.87 8.77 -27.45
CA GLY A 16 -31.01 8.96 -26.29
C GLY A 16 -29.57 8.94 -26.76
N CYS A 17 -28.88 10.08 -26.67
CA CYS A 17 -27.44 10.14 -26.74
C CYS A 17 -26.89 9.07 -25.81
N GLY A 18 -26.16 8.10 -26.37
CA GLY A 18 -25.36 7.17 -25.61
C GLY A 18 -24.42 8.01 -24.75
N GLY A 19 -24.78 8.13 -23.46
CA GLY A 19 -23.85 8.60 -22.46
C GLY A 19 -22.65 7.67 -22.57
N ALA A 20 -21.51 8.23 -22.96
CA ALA A 20 -20.25 7.57 -22.76
C ALA A 20 -20.25 7.16 -21.29
N GLN A 21 -20.30 5.85 -21.06
CA GLN A 21 -20.16 5.29 -19.74
C GLN A 21 -18.75 5.69 -19.32
N LEU A 22 -18.64 6.74 -18.49
CA LEU A 22 -17.38 7.12 -17.88
C LEU A 22 -16.82 5.82 -17.26
N PRO A 23 -15.54 5.48 -17.50
CA PRO A 23 -14.94 4.35 -16.81
C PRO A 23 -15.28 4.51 -15.34
N SER A 24 -15.89 3.45 -14.81
CA SER A 24 -16.36 3.34 -13.44
C SER A 24 -15.44 4.11 -12.50
N THR A 25 -16.05 4.86 -11.59
CA THR A 25 -15.52 5.22 -10.26
C THR A 25 -15.00 3.96 -9.55
N ALA A 26 -13.93 3.38 -10.09
CA ALA A 26 -13.29 2.18 -9.64
C ALA A 26 -12.74 2.51 -8.27
N ASP A 27 -13.24 1.79 -7.27
CA ASP A 27 -12.81 1.82 -5.88
C ASP A 27 -11.28 1.64 -5.81
N PRO A 28 -10.50 2.74 -5.79
CA PRO A 28 -9.07 2.65 -6.00
C PRO A 28 -8.39 2.04 -4.78
N LEU A 29 -8.92 2.32 -3.58
CA LEU A 29 -8.50 1.68 -2.35
C LEU A 29 -8.84 0.19 -2.33
N GLY A 30 -10.04 -0.20 -2.75
CA GLY A 30 -10.40 -1.62 -2.86
C GLY A 30 -9.54 -2.36 -3.87
N GLU A 31 -9.19 -1.72 -4.99
CA GLU A 31 -8.23 -2.27 -5.95
C GLU A 31 -6.82 -2.39 -5.36
N ALA A 32 -6.33 -1.34 -4.69
CA ALA A 32 -5.02 -1.33 -4.04
C ALA A 32 -4.89 -2.46 -3.00
N VAL A 33 -5.85 -2.55 -2.07
CA VAL A 33 -5.89 -3.60 -1.04
C VAL A 33 -5.97 -4.98 -1.69
N ARG A 34 -6.83 -5.17 -2.69
CA ARG A 34 -6.95 -6.46 -3.40
C ARG A 34 -5.66 -6.85 -4.10
N ILE A 35 -4.99 -5.90 -4.76
CA ILE A 35 -3.73 -6.16 -5.46
C ILE A 35 -2.66 -6.53 -4.45
N VAL A 36 -2.44 -5.72 -3.42
CA VAL A 36 -1.44 -5.98 -2.37
C VAL A 36 -1.70 -7.33 -1.69
N SER A 37 -2.96 -7.67 -1.39
CA SER A 37 -3.33 -8.98 -0.82
C SER A 37 -2.98 -10.17 -1.73
N GLY A 38 -2.88 -9.95 -3.04
CA GLY A 38 -2.60 -10.98 -4.04
C GLY A 38 -1.14 -11.01 -4.50
N VAL A 39 -0.29 -10.08 -4.02
CA VAL A 39 1.13 -10.03 -4.38
C VAL A 39 1.86 -11.16 -3.66
N GLN A 40 2.35 -12.12 -4.44
CA GLN A 40 3.42 -13.04 -4.05
C GLN A 40 4.79 -12.53 -4.52
N GLY A 41 4.89 -11.22 -4.80
CA GLY A 41 6.12 -10.58 -5.28
C GLY A 41 7.17 -10.53 -4.18
N SER A 42 8.44 -10.55 -4.58
CA SER A 42 9.56 -10.28 -3.69
C SER A 42 9.44 -8.85 -3.17
N PRO A 43 9.17 -8.63 -1.87
CA PRO A 43 9.19 -7.29 -1.30
C PRO A 43 10.59 -6.70 -1.52
N GLU A 44 10.63 -5.42 -1.88
CA GLU A 44 11.88 -4.67 -1.99
C GLU A 44 12.13 -3.93 -0.68
N VAL A 45 13.39 -3.93 -0.24
CA VAL A 45 13.84 -3.28 0.99
C VAL A 45 14.86 -2.24 0.66
N ILE A 46 14.61 -1.03 1.13
CA ILE A 46 15.46 0.11 0.82
C ILE A 46 15.56 1.02 2.04
N GLY A 47 16.76 1.15 2.60
CA GLY A 47 16.97 1.66 3.96
C GLY A 47 17.01 3.19 4.07
N CYS A 48 15.86 3.80 4.39
CA CYS A 48 15.78 5.12 5.03
C CYS A 48 15.17 5.07 6.45
N GLY A 49 15.09 3.88 7.05
CA GLY A 49 14.61 3.60 8.40
C GLY A 49 15.27 2.34 8.97
N ASP A 50 14.91 1.95 10.20
CA ASP A 50 15.44 0.71 10.82
C ASP A 50 14.93 -0.52 10.07
N VAL A 51 13.64 -0.53 9.72
CA VAL A 51 13.07 -1.47 8.75
C VAL A 51 12.13 -0.73 7.80
N HIS A 52 12.34 -0.87 6.49
CA HIS A 52 11.51 -0.24 5.46
C HIS A 52 11.15 -1.28 4.40
N ILE A 53 9.86 -1.58 4.28
CA ILE A 53 9.34 -2.67 3.44
C ILE A 53 8.36 -2.08 2.44
N VAL A 54 8.62 -2.33 1.15
CA VAL A 54 7.71 -1.94 0.08
C VAL A 54 7.21 -3.19 -0.63
N VAL A 55 5.88 -3.32 -0.68
CA VAL A 55 5.18 -4.37 -1.40
C VAL A 55 4.50 -3.75 -2.61
N TYR A 56 5.10 -3.93 -3.79
CA TYR A 56 4.55 -3.42 -5.04
C TYR A 56 3.41 -4.29 -5.57
N GLY A 57 2.33 -3.62 -5.96
CA GLY A 57 1.27 -4.20 -6.77
C GLY A 57 1.69 -4.39 -8.23
N SER A 58 0.87 -5.09 -9.01
CA SER A 58 1.13 -5.28 -10.44
C SER A 58 1.24 -3.94 -11.19
N ALA A 59 2.29 -3.81 -12.01
CA ALA A 59 2.55 -2.68 -12.92
C ALA A 59 2.79 -1.32 -12.25
N ASP A 60 3.40 -1.29 -11.06
CA ASP A 60 3.89 -0.06 -10.39
C ASP A 60 2.79 1.00 -10.20
N HIS A 61 1.54 0.57 -10.05
CA HIS A 61 0.40 1.47 -9.84
C HIS A 61 -0.05 1.54 -8.40
N HIS A 62 0.39 0.61 -7.57
CA HIS A 62 -0.03 0.45 -6.18
C HIS A 62 1.16 -0.03 -5.36
N ALA A 63 1.29 0.43 -4.13
CA ALA A 63 2.24 -0.12 -3.18
C ALA A 63 1.66 -0.09 -1.77
N LEU A 64 2.05 -1.07 -0.96
CA LEU A 64 1.99 -0.97 0.49
C LEU A 64 3.39 -0.67 0.99
N ILE A 65 3.49 0.38 1.80
CA ILE A 65 4.75 0.87 2.36
C ILE A 65 4.63 0.76 3.88
N ALA A 66 5.58 0.07 4.49
CA ALA A 66 5.71 -0.04 5.94
C ALA A 66 7.11 0.43 6.35
N THR A 67 7.18 1.55 7.06
CA THR A 67 8.40 2.01 7.73
C THR A 67 8.23 1.81 9.23
N ILE A 68 9.14 1.05 9.84
CA ILE A 68 9.17 0.81 11.28
C ILE A 68 10.34 1.59 11.85
N HIS A 69 10.02 2.42 12.84
CA HIS A 69 10.97 3.23 13.58
C HIS A 69 11.41 2.51 14.86
N GLY A 70 12.61 2.84 15.32
CA GLY A 70 13.22 2.29 16.53
C GLY A 70 14.55 1.62 16.24
N ASP A 71 14.92 0.69 17.12
CA ASP A 71 16.22 0.02 17.13
C ASP A 71 16.09 -1.51 16.93
N LEU A 72 15.05 -2.00 16.25
CA LEU A 72 14.79 -3.43 16.08
C LEU A 72 15.92 -4.17 15.35
N ALA A 73 16.41 -3.64 14.23
CA ALA A 73 17.51 -4.26 13.49
C ALA A 73 18.84 -4.10 14.22
N ALA A 74 19.04 -2.98 14.91
CA ALA A 74 20.19 -2.75 15.79
C ALA A 74 20.19 -3.71 17.00
N ASP A 75 19.05 -3.96 17.63
CA ASP A 75 18.86 -4.90 18.74
C ASP A 75 19.11 -6.34 18.30
N ALA A 76 18.57 -6.73 17.14
CA ALA A 76 18.81 -8.04 16.53
C ALA A 76 20.31 -8.25 16.26
N THR A 77 20.97 -7.25 15.67
CA THR A 77 22.41 -7.28 15.38
C THR A 77 23.25 -7.32 16.67
N THR A 78 22.88 -6.53 17.68
CA THR A 78 23.60 -6.46 18.97
C THR A 78 23.54 -7.77 19.73
N THR A 79 22.37 -8.40 19.76
CA THR A 79 22.16 -9.67 20.47
C THR A 79 22.59 -10.88 19.65
N GLY A 80 22.66 -10.73 18.31
CA GLY A 80 22.86 -11.82 17.38
C GLY A 80 21.72 -12.83 17.39
N GLN A 81 20.50 -12.42 17.78
CA GLN A 81 19.31 -13.26 17.89
C GLN A 81 18.13 -12.61 17.16
N PRO A 82 17.12 -13.40 16.73
CA PRO A 82 15.88 -12.84 16.20
C PRO A 82 15.18 -11.93 17.21
N VAL A 83 14.63 -10.82 16.72
CA VAL A 83 13.79 -9.90 17.50
C VAL A 83 12.40 -9.85 16.88
N LEU A 84 11.38 -10.07 17.70
CA LEU A 84 9.98 -10.03 17.32
C LEU A 84 9.29 -8.83 17.99
N ARG A 85 8.50 -8.07 17.23
CA ARG A 85 7.66 -7.00 17.74
C ARG A 85 6.25 -7.10 17.18
N GLN A 86 5.27 -6.99 18.06
CA GLN A 86 3.85 -6.89 17.71
C GLN A 86 3.35 -5.50 18.08
N LEU A 87 2.74 -4.80 17.13
CA LEU A 87 2.26 -3.43 17.28
C LEU A 87 0.80 -3.34 16.84
N PRO A 88 -0.09 -2.72 17.64
CA PRO A 88 -1.42 -2.38 17.17
C PRO A 88 -1.33 -1.24 16.15
N LEU A 89 -2.25 -1.17 15.20
CA LEU A 89 -2.31 -0.05 14.27
C LEU A 89 -3.49 0.88 14.61
N PRO A 90 -3.33 2.22 14.48
CA PRO A 90 -2.07 2.92 14.24
C PRO A 90 -1.14 2.89 15.47
N ASP A 91 0.17 2.87 15.23
CA ASP A 91 1.22 3.01 16.26
C ASP A 91 2.07 4.26 15.97
N ALA A 92 2.72 4.83 16.98
CA ALA A 92 3.60 5.98 16.80
C ALA A 92 4.94 5.61 16.14
N ASP A 93 5.36 4.34 16.26
CA ASP A 93 6.61 3.83 15.70
C ASP A 93 6.42 3.18 14.32
N VAL A 94 5.22 3.25 13.73
CA VAL A 94 4.90 2.64 12.43
C VAL A 94 4.27 3.67 11.49
N ASP A 95 4.94 3.91 10.36
CA ASP A 95 4.36 4.58 9.19
C ASP A 95 3.97 3.51 8.17
N LEU A 96 2.71 3.09 8.24
CA LEU A 96 2.11 2.15 7.30
C LEU A 96 1.11 2.90 6.43
N ARG A 97 1.20 2.71 5.11
CA ARG A 97 0.29 3.31 4.14
C ARG A 97 0.11 2.42 2.91
N VAL A 98 -1.05 2.55 2.28
CA VAL A 98 -1.28 2.06 0.92
C VAL A 98 -1.35 3.26 -0.01
N VAL A 99 -0.59 3.24 -1.10
CA VAL A 99 -0.52 4.32 -2.09
C VAL A 99 -0.93 3.81 -3.47
N TRP A 100 -1.49 4.70 -4.30
CA TRP A 100 -1.83 4.40 -5.69
C TRP A 100 -1.55 5.56 -6.63
N GLY A 101 -1.24 5.25 -7.89
CA GLY A 101 -0.77 6.25 -8.84
C GLY A 101 -0.19 5.69 -10.14
N ASP A 102 0.72 6.44 -10.74
CA ASP A 102 1.50 6.02 -11.91
C ASP A 102 2.99 5.98 -11.54
N HIS A 103 3.67 4.88 -11.89
CA HIS A 103 5.07 4.67 -11.54
C HIS A 103 5.32 4.89 -10.04
N VAL A 104 4.44 4.32 -9.22
CA VAL A 104 4.57 4.29 -7.76
C VAL A 104 5.88 3.59 -7.43
N SER A 105 6.89 4.39 -7.12
CA SER A 105 8.17 3.97 -6.55
C SER A 105 8.50 4.89 -5.39
N GLU A 106 9.17 4.37 -4.37
CA GLU A 106 9.63 5.15 -3.24
C GLU A 106 11.09 5.51 -3.49
N PRO A 107 11.47 6.80 -3.57
CA PRO A 107 12.85 7.17 -3.80
C PRO A 107 13.75 6.61 -2.68
N GLU A 108 14.72 5.84 -3.14
CA GLU A 108 15.54 4.87 -2.42
C GLU A 108 16.39 5.50 -1.31
N CYS A 109 16.89 6.68 -1.63
CA CYS A 109 17.66 7.64 -0.83
C CYS A 109 17.64 8.94 -1.64
N ASN A 110 18.05 10.06 -1.05
CA ASN A 110 18.08 11.36 -1.73
C ASN A 110 19.10 11.45 -2.90
N ASP A 111 19.85 10.39 -3.18
CA ASP A 111 20.95 10.31 -4.13
C ASP A 111 20.66 9.44 -5.37
N VAL A 112 19.63 8.58 -5.34
CA VAL A 112 19.21 7.81 -6.53
C VAL A 112 18.09 8.51 -7.28
N PRO A 113 18.31 8.94 -8.54
CA PRO A 113 17.26 9.53 -9.36
C PRO A 113 16.23 8.45 -9.74
N SER A 114 15.10 8.43 -9.03
CA SER A 114 13.92 7.69 -9.46
C SER A 114 13.20 8.41 -10.60
N GLY A 115 12.44 7.66 -11.40
CA GLY A 115 11.57 8.24 -12.42
C GLY A 115 10.53 9.19 -11.83
N ALA A 116 9.72 9.82 -12.67
CA ALA A 116 8.63 10.68 -12.18
C ALA A 116 7.52 9.83 -11.52
N THR A 117 7.65 9.55 -10.22
CA THR A 117 6.59 8.97 -9.39
C THR A 117 5.41 9.92 -9.30
N VAL A 118 4.20 9.44 -9.58
CA VAL A 118 2.96 10.21 -9.41
C VAL A 118 2.05 9.49 -8.44
N ILE A 119 2.06 9.90 -7.16
CA ILE A 119 1.09 9.42 -6.17
C ILE A 119 -0.21 10.21 -6.35
N ARG A 120 -1.30 9.50 -6.65
CA ARG A 120 -2.65 10.08 -6.85
C ARG A 120 -3.53 9.99 -5.60
N GLY A 121 -3.19 9.09 -4.68
CA GLY A 121 -3.85 9.00 -3.39
C GLY A 121 -3.17 8.00 -2.47
N GLU A 122 -3.58 8.04 -1.21
CA GLU A 122 -3.09 7.17 -0.15
C GLU A 122 -4.21 6.85 0.84
N ALA A 123 -4.05 5.76 1.58
CA ALA A 123 -4.90 5.39 2.69
C ALA A 123 -4.06 4.94 3.88
N LEU A 124 -4.51 5.30 5.07
CA LEU A 124 -3.80 5.10 6.33
C LEU A 124 -4.53 4.07 7.19
N PRO A 125 -3.82 3.25 7.99
CA PRO A 125 -4.45 2.29 8.87
C PRO A 125 -5.12 2.99 10.05
N ILE A 126 -6.34 2.57 10.35
CA ILE A 126 -7.11 3.05 11.50
C ILE A 126 -7.32 1.96 12.57
N SER A 127 -7.07 0.69 12.21
CA SER A 127 -7.08 -0.46 13.11
C SER A 127 -6.32 -1.62 12.47
N GLY A 128 -5.89 -2.59 13.28
CA GLY A 128 -5.28 -3.84 12.83
C GLY A 128 -4.09 -4.22 13.70
N ASN A 129 -3.39 -5.29 13.31
CA ASN A 129 -2.14 -5.70 13.94
C ASN A 129 -1.02 -5.79 12.91
N LEU A 130 0.18 -5.43 13.35
CA LEU A 130 1.43 -5.64 12.65
C LEU A 130 2.32 -6.51 13.53
N GLU A 131 2.87 -7.56 12.96
CA GLU A 131 3.95 -8.35 13.54
C GLU A 131 5.18 -8.23 12.63
N LEU A 132 6.33 -7.95 13.24
CA LEU A 132 7.61 -7.81 12.56
C LEU A 132 8.65 -8.65 13.27
N GLU A 133 9.23 -9.61 12.56
CA GLU A 133 10.41 -10.35 12.98
C GLU A 133 11.63 -9.86 12.21
N VAL A 134 12.76 -9.67 12.88
CA VAL A 134 14.05 -9.39 12.26
C VAL A 134 15.07 -10.41 12.70
N ILE A 135 15.71 -11.06 11.72
CA ILE A 135 16.75 -12.07 11.90
C ILE A 135 18.08 -11.49 11.41
N PRO A 136 19.11 -11.33 12.27
CA PRO A 136 20.39 -10.80 11.85
C PRO A 136 21.16 -11.84 11.02
N ASP A 137 21.92 -11.41 10.03
CA ASP A 137 22.74 -12.30 9.19
C ASP A 137 24.12 -12.62 9.79
N GLY A 138 24.52 -11.90 10.85
CA GLY A 138 25.81 -12.04 11.52
C GLY A 138 26.98 -11.31 10.86
N TYR A 139 26.73 -10.51 9.81
CA TYR A 139 27.74 -9.73 9.10
C TYR A 139 27.66 -8.22 9.37
N GLY A 140 26.50 -7.73 9.82
CA GLY A 140 26.25 -6.32 10.12
C GLY A 140 26.91 -5.81 11.39
N THR A 141 26.95 -4.49 11.54
CA THR A 141 27.33 -3.81 12.80
C THR A 141 26.12 -3.09 13.37
N VAL A 142 26.20 -2.64 14.63
CA VAL A 142 25.10 -1.87 15.24
C VAL A 142 24.78 -0.59 14.44
N ASP A 143 25.82 0.05 13.89
CA ASP A 143 25.67 1.25 13.05
C ASP A 143 25.15 0.91 11.63
N PHE A 144 25.34 -0.33 11.18
CA PHE A 144 24.98 -0.82 9.85
C PHE A 144 24.38 -2.23 9.95
N PRO A 145 23.17 -2.35 10.53
CA PRO A 145 22.56 -3.66 10.75
C PRO A 145 22.21 -4.30 9.40
N THR A 146 22.39 -5.61 9.31
CA THR A 146 22.05 -6.42 8.15
C THR A 146 21.32 -7.68 8.60
N GLY A 147 20.37 -8.15 7.80
CA GLY A 147 19.52 -9.27 8.19
C GLY A 147 18.34 -9.45 7.25
N HIS A 148 17.31 -10.12 7.76
CA HIS A 148 16.07 -10.40 7.04
C HIS A 148 14.89 -10.08 7.95
N ALA A 149 13.88 -9.40 7.40
CA ALA A 149 12.62 -9.12 8.06
C ALA A 149 11.52 -10.07 7.58
N THR A 150 10.56 -10.33 8.44
CA THR A 150 9.24 -10.88 8.08
C THR A 150 8.19 -9.96 8.66
N LEU A 151 7.37 -9.37 7.80
CA LEU A 151 6.23 -8.54 8.15
C LEU A 151 4.93 -9.33 7.96
N LEU A 152 4.12 -9.39 9.00
CA LEU A 152 2.77 -9.92 8.97
C LEU A 152 1.78 -8.83 9.37
N LEU A 153 0.82 -8.56 8.50
CA LEU A 153 -0.31 -7.68 8.75
C LEU A 153 -1.58 -8.50 8.88
N GLU A 154 -2.37 -8.24 9.91
CA GLU A 154 -3.63 -8.95 10.17
C GLU A 154 -4.77 -7.96 10.45
N ASP A 155 -5.92 -8.20 9.80
CA ASP A 155 -7.17 -7.46 9.98
C ASP A 155 -7.00 -5.92 9.91
N VAL A 156 -6.10 -5.46 9.03
CA VAL A 156 -5.78 -4.04 8.90
C VAL A 156 -6.88 -3.31 8.15
N VAL A 157 -7.48 -2.31 8.78
CA VAL A 157 -8.47 -1.44 8.15
C VAL A 157 -7.79 -0.16 7.73
N PHE A 158 -7.79 0.11 6.42
CA PHE A 158 -7.31 1.35 5.83
C PHE A 158 -8.48 2.29 5.57
N GLU A 159 -8.27 3.59 5.78
CA GLU A 159 -9.19 4.66 5.43
C GLU A 159 -8.53 5.64 4.47
N ASP A 160 -9.22 5.96 3.37
CA ASP A 160 -8.85 7.09 2.51
C ASP A 160 -9.26 8.40 3.21
N PRO A 161 -8.31 9.29 3.58
CA PRO A 161 -8.60 10.50 4.34
C PRO A 161 -9.43 11.53 3.55
N ILE A 162 -9.50 11.43 2.22
CA ILE A 162 -10.26 12.33 1.36
C ILE A 162 -11.73 11.88 1.28
N THR A 163 -11.96 10.58 1.13
CA THR A 163 -13.30 10.03 0.87
C THR A 163 -13.96 9.40 2.09
N GLY A 164 -13.19 9.05 3.13
CA GLY A 164 -13.64 8.29 4.29
C GLY A 164 -13.98 6.83 3.97
N VAL A 165 -13.64 6.35 2.77
CA VAL A 165 -13.89 4.96 2.37
C VAL A 165 -12.91 4.06 3.12
N GLN A 166 -13.45 3.01 3.74
CA GLN A 166 -12.66 2.03 4.49
C GLN A 166 -12.57 0.69 3.75
N ARG A 167 -11.40 0.05 3.78
CA ARG A 167 -11.17 -1.30 3.26
C ARG A 167 -10.32 -2.11 4.21
N THR A 168 -10.65 -3.39 4.33
CA THR A 168 -9.92 -4.31 5.20
C THR A 168 -8.99 -5.20 4.40
N LEU A 169 -7.71 -5.17 4.75
CA LEU A 169 -6.71 -6.18 4.41
C LEU A 169 -6.79 -7.28 5.46
N GLN A 170 -7.27 -8.47 5.07
CA GLN A 170 -7.43 -9.59 6.01
C GLN A 170 -6.09 -10.10 6.51
N GLN A 171 -5.17 -10.35 5.58
CA GLN A 171 -3.83 -10.83 5.89
C GLN A 171 -2.87 -10.44 4.78
N LEU A 172 -1.64 -10.08 5.14
CA LEU A 172 -0.51 -9.96 4.22
C LEU A 172 0.75 -10.43 4.94
N GLU A 173 1.53 -11.27 4.30
CA GLU A 173 2.86 -11.66 4.76
C GLU A 173 3.90 -11.26 3.72
N ALA A 174 4.86 -10.44 4.12
CA ALA A 174 6.06 -10.14 3.36
C ALA A 174 7.23 -10.79 4.10
N ALA A 175 7.67 -11.95 3.61
CA ALA A 175 8.68 -12.78 4.27
C ALA A 175 10.06 -12.66 3.60
N ASP A 176 11.11 -12.91 4.38
CA ASP A 176 12.50 -12.98 3.92
C ASP A 176 12.99 -11.69 3.24
N VAL A 177 12.66 -10.58 3.87
CA VAL A 177 12.78 -9.23 3.35
C VAL A 177 14.15 -8.68 3.76
N SER A 178 15.13 -8.68 2.85
CA SER A 178 16.53 -8.36 3.16
C SER A 178 16.73 -6.97 3.74
N ILE A 179 17.10 -6.84 5.01
CA ILE A 179 17.45 -5.56 5.65
C ILE A 179 18.93 -5.26 5.43
N GLY A 180 19.23 -4.04 5.02
CA GLY A 180 20.58 -3.51 5.01
C GLY A 180 20.58 -1.99 4.98
N TRP A 181 21.57 -1.40 5.65
CA TRP A 181 21.83 0.03 5.53
C TRP A 181 22.60 0.32 4.23
N LEU A 182 22.05 1.22 3.41
CA LEU A 182 22.76 1.76 2.24
C LEU A 182 23.43 3.08 2.64
N PRO A 183 24.77 3.21 2.52
CA PRO A 183 25.40 4.51 2.57
C PRO A 183 24.92 5.37 1.42
N GLY A 184 24.27 6.48 1.74
CA GLY A 184 24.19 7.64 0.85
C GLY A 184 25.51 8.41 0.80
#